data_AF-A0A6I4IMU2-F1
#
_entry.id   AF-A0A6I4IMU2-F1
#
_cell.length_a   1.000
_cell.length_b   1.000
_cell.length_c   1.000
_cell.angle_alpha   90.00
_cell.angle_beta   90.00
_cell.angle_gamma   90.00
#
_symmetry.space_group_name_H-M   'P 1'
#
loop_
_entity.id
_entity.type
_entity.pdbx_description
1 polymer ?
#
loop_
_entity_poly.entity_id
_entity_poly.type
_entity_poly.pdbx_seq_one_letter_code
_entity_poly.pdbx_strand_id
1 'polypeptide(L)' 'MNSIENANSEKHYILMTIAIFIGIVGVYLRFAGDAPYWSWAANAILVVGVVIALRAIKNILG' A
#
# COMPACT_ATOMS: atom_id res chain seq x y z
N MET A 1 5.80 14.43 21.21
CA MET A 1 5.81 12.97 20.99
C MET A 1 7.25 12.52 20.93
N ASN A 2 7.62 11.55 21.74
CA ASN A 2 8.91 10.88 21.58
C ASN A 2 8.87 10.04 20.27
N SER A 3 10.01 9.83 19.60
CA SER A 3 10.08 9.06 18.34
C SER A 3 9.42 7.68 18.44
N ILE A 4 9.58 7.01 19.59
CA ILE A 4 8.94 5.72 19.88
C ILE A 4 7.41 5.83 19.94
N GLU A 5 6.89 6.91 20.52
CA GLU A 5 5.45 7.14 20.64
C GLU A 5 4.82 7.45 19.27
N ASN A 6 5.53 8.17 18.40
CA ASN A 6 5.11 8.40 17.03
C ASN A 6 5.09 7.10 16.22
N ALA A 7 6.20 6.36 16.22
CA ALA A 7 6.32 5.11 15.48
C ALA A 7 5.24 4.08 15.85
N ASN A 8 4.81 4.06 17.13
CA ASN A 8 3.77 3.17 17.63
C ASN A 8 2.34 3.72 17.48
N SER A 9 2.12 4.83 16.76
CA SER A 9 0.77 5.36 16.58
C SER A 9 -0.10 4.40 15.74
N GLU A 10 -1.31 4.11 16.22
CA GLU A 10 -2.29 3.23 15.56
C GLU A 10 -2.54 3.63 14.10
N LYS A 11 -2.51 4.94 13.83
CA LYS A 11 -2.69 5.51 12.49
C LYS A 11 -1.71 4.96 11.47
N HIS A 12 -0.46 4.69 11.87
CA HIS A 12 0.53 4.12 10.96
C HIS A 12 0.19 2.68 10.60
N TYR A 13 -0.25 1.87 11.57
CA TYR A 13 -0.66 0.50 11.33
C TYR A 13 -1.87 0.43 10.39
N ILE A 14 -2.89 1.25 10.62
CA ILE A 14 -4.06 1.33 9.74
C ILE A 14 -3.65 1.71 8.31
N LEU A 15 -2.81 2.74 8.16
CA LEU A 15 -2.34 3.18 6.84
C LEU A 15 -1.52 2.10 6.13
N MET A 16 -0.67 1.38 6.87
CA MET A 16 0.10 0.25 6.36
C MET A 16 -0.80 -0.89 5.91
N THR A 17 -1.81 -1.25 6.71
CA THR A 17 -2.80 -2.29 6.37
C THR A 17 -3.56 -1.94 5.09
N ILE A 18 -3.99 -0.67 4.94
CA ILE A 18 -4.64 -0.20 3.71
C ILE A 18 -3.70 -0.34 2.51
N ALA A 19 -2.44 0.06 2.64
CA ALA A 19 -1.46 -0.06 1.55
C ALA A 19 -1.22 -1.51 1.13
N ILE A 20 -1.08 -2.42 2.10
CA ILE A 20 -0.92 -3.87 1.86
C ILE A 20 -2.16 -4.42 1.16
N PHE A 21 -3.36 -4.06 1.62
CA PHE A 21 -4.61 -4.51 1.02
C PHE A 21 -4.73 -4.08 -0.44
N ILE A 22 -4.40 -2.82 -0.74
CA ILE A 22 -4.36 -2.30 -2.13
C ILE A 22 -3.36 -3.10 -2.97
N GLY A 23 -2.17 -3.39 -2.42
CA GLY A 23 -1.17 -4.23 -3.08
C GLY A 23 -1.70 -5.62 -3.42
N ILE A 24 -2.35 -6.29 -2.46
CA ILE A 24 -2.97 -7.61 -2.66
C ILE A 24 -4.03 -7.55 -3.77
N VAL A 25 -4.89 -6.52 -3.78
CA VAL A 25 -5.90 -6.32 -4.83
C VAL A 25 -5.24 -6.18 -6.21
N GLY A 26 -4.16 -5.41 -6.31
CA GLY A 26 -3.38 -5.28 -7.54
C GLY A 26 -2.79 -6.61 -8.02
N VAL A 27 -2.23 -7.42 -7.11
CA VAL A 27 -1.74 -8.77 -7.43
C VAL A 27 -2.88 -9.67 -7.90
N TYR A 28 -4.02 -9.65 -7.21
CA TYR A 28 -5.17 -10.49 -7.56
C TYR A 28 -5.71 -10.15 -8.96
N LEU A 29 -5.84 -8.85 -9.27
CA LEU A 29 -6.29 -8.36 -10.58
C LEU A 29 -5.40 -8.80 -11.74
N ARG A 30 -4.12 -9.09 -11.48
CA ARG A 30 -3.21 -9.62 -12.51
C ARG A 30 -3.66 -10.98 -13.05
N PHE A 31 -4.45 -11.72 -12.29
CA PHE A 31 -4.95 -13.04 -12.64
C PHE A 31 -6.46 -13.05 -12.93
N ALA A 32 -7.09 -11.88 -13.02
CA ALA A 32 -8.54 -11.77 -13.23
C ALA A 32 -8.99 -12.07 -14.68
N GLY A 33 -8.06 -12.14 -15.64
CA GLY A 33 -8.33 -12.57 -17.01
C GLY A 33 -7.15 -12.30 -17.95
N ASP A 34 -7.26 -12.78 -19.19
CA ASP A 34 -6.16 -12.74 -20.17
C ASP A 34 -6.02 -11.42 -20.92
N ALA A 35 -6.99 -10.53 -20.77
CA ALA A 35 -7.00 -9.28 -21.52
C ALA A 35 -5.93 -8.31 -21.00
N PRO A 36 -5.24 -7.56 -21.89
CA PRO A 36 -4.14 -6.67 -21.50
C PRO A 36 -4.53 -5.63 -20.45
N TYR A 37 -5.78 -5.14 -20.46
CA TYR A 37 -6.25 -4.12 -19.53
C TYR A 37 -6.15 -4.56 -18.06
N TRP A 38 -6.25 -5.86 -17.75
CA TRP A 38 -6.06 -6.37 -16.39
C TRP A 38 -4.63 -6.16 -15.91
N SER A 39 -3.64 -6.40 -16.78
CA SER A 39 -2.23 -6.17 -16.45
C SER A 39 -1.94 -4.69 -16.20
N TRP A 40 -2.53 -3.79 -17.00
CA TRP A 40 -2.39 -2.35 -16.81
C TRP A 40 -3.04 -1.88 -15.50
N ALA A 41 -4.27 -2.32 -15.21
CA ALA A 41 -4.96 -1.99 -13.98
C ALA A 41 -4.23 -2.53 -12.74
N ALA A 42 -3.77 -3.78 -12.78
CA ALA A 42 -2.98 -4.41 -11.72
C ALA A 42 -1.71 -3.61 -11.41
N ASN A 43 -0.96 -3.22 -12.44
CA ASN A 43 0.25 -2.41 -12.28
C ASN A 43 -0.05 -1.03 -11.69
N ALA A 44 -1.10 -0.35 -12.17
CA ALA A 44 -1.48 0.96 -11.65
C ALA A 44 -1.86 0.90 -10.16
N ILE A 45 -2.63 -0.12 -9.76
CA ILE A 45 -3.03 -0.34 -8.37
C ILE A 45 -1.82 -0.68 -7.49
N LEU A 46 -0.90 -1.52 -7.99
CA LEU A 46 0.35 -1.83 -7.30
C LEU A 46 1.19 -0.57 -7.07
N VAL A 47 1.34 0.29 -8.09
CA VAL A 47 2.05 1.57 -7.96
C VAL A 47 1.41 2.45 -6.88
N VAL A 48 0.08 2.56 -6.87
CA VAL A 48 -0.63 3.32 -5.83
C VAL A 48 -0.39 2.73 -4.43
N GLY A 49 -0.48 1.40 -4.28
CA GLY A 49 -0.20 0.71 -3.02
C GLY A 49 1.22 0.98 -2.52
N VAL A 50 2.22 0.92 -3.40
CA VAL A 50 3.63 1.24 -3.08
C VAL A 50 3.78 2.70 -2.64
N VAL A 51 3.18 3.65 -3.35
CA VAL A 51 3.25 5.08 -2.97
C VAL A 51 2.65 5.32 -1.58
N ILE A 52 1.53 4.67 -1.26
CA ILE A 52 0.90 4.79 0.06
C ILE A 52 1.79 4.13 1.14
N ALA A 53 2.35 2.95 0.87
CA ALA A 53 3.26 2.27 1.80
C ALA A 53 4.50 3.13 2.10
N LEU A 54 5.11 3.73 1.07
CA LEU A 54 6.26 4.63 1.25
C LEU A 54 5.90 5.87 2.08
N ARG A 55 4.70 6.44 1.89
CA ARG A 55 4.20 7.53 2.74
C ARG A 55 4.00 7.07 4.18
N ALA A 56 3.47 5.87 4.40
CA ALA A 56 3.29 5.31 5.74
C ALA A 56 4.64 5.15 6.45
N ILE A 57 5.65 4.59 5.78
CA ILE A 57 7.02 4.44 6.30
C ILE A 57 7.61 5.81 6.64
N LYS A 58 7.47 6.80 5.77
CA LYS A 58 7.97 8.15 6.03
C LYS A 58 7.36 8.75 7.31
N ASN A 59 6.05 8.56 7.49
CA ASN A 59 5.35 9.05 8.69
C ASN A 59 5.78 8.32 9.97
N ILE A 60 6.18 7.05 9.89
CA ILE A 60 6.71 6.29 11.03
C ILE A 60 8.10 6.82 11.42
N LEU A 61 8.95 7.09 10.42
CA LEU A 61 10.33 7.53 10.64
C LEU A 61 10.45 8.96 11.18
N GLY A 62 9.40 9.78 11.05
CA GLY A 62 9.38 11.18 11.49
C GLY A 62 9.66 12.15 10.36
#